data_AF-A0A3D2UY00-F1
#
_entry.id   AF-A0A3D2UY00-F1
#
_cell.length_a   1.000
_cell.length_b   1.000
_cell.length_c   1.000
_cell.angle_alpha   90.00
_cell.angle_beta   90.00
_cell.angle_gamma   90.00
#
_symmetry.space_group_name_H-M   'P 1'
#
loop_
_entity.id
_entity.type
_entity.pdbx_description
1 polymer ?
#
loop_
_entity_poly.entity_id
_entity_poly.type
_entity_poly.pdbx_seq_one_letter_code
_entity_poly.pdbx_strand_id
1 'polypeptide(L)'
;MLLKLTCLIPLYPLIGSIINGFFGLKIGKKAVGFIACGSMVLSFLTSVLVYVGFLMLPEGQHVYEQVVWTWFGASDFNVDFGFQ
;
A
#
# COMPACT_ATOMS: atom_id res chain seq x y z
N MET A 1 10.49 -11.74 0.11
CA MET A 1 9.16 -11.81 -0.54
C MET A 1 8.16 -10.88 0.12
N LEU A 2 8.00 -10.93 1.45
CA LEU A 2 7.04 -10.13 2.22
C LEU A 2 7.19 -8.61 2.02
N LEU A 3 8.42 -8.10 1.97
CA LEU A 3 8.69 -6.67 1.78
C LEU A 3 8.09 -6.10 0.48
N LYS A 4 7.99 -6.91 -0.59
CA LYS A 4 7.41 -6.46 -1.87
C LYS A 4 5.91 -6.12 -1.80
N LEU A 5 5.25 -6.50 -0.70
CA LEU A 5 3.83 -6.22 -0.47
C LEU A 5 3.56 -4.76 -0.05
N THR A 6 4.59 -3.95 0.21
CA THR A 6 4.46 -2.56 0.72
C THR A 6 3.51 -1.72 -0.13
N CYS A 7 3.56 -1.84 -1.46
CA CYS A 7 2.66 -1.11 -2.36
C CYS A 7 1.17 -1.47 -2.18
N LEU A 8 0.82 -2.63 -1.63
CA LEU A 8 -0.57 -3.01 -1.37
C LEU A 8 -1.19 -2.21 -0.22
N ILE A 9 -0.37 -1.76 0.74
CA ILE A 9 -0.82 -1.05 1.93
C ILE A 9 -1.62 0.22 1.55
N PRO A 10 -1.13 1.15 0.71
CA PRO A 10 -1.93 2.27 0.23
C PRO A 10 -2.93 1.90 -0.88
N LEU A 11 -2.71 0.77 -1.58
CA LEU A 11 -3.60 0.34 -2.67
C LEU A 11 -4.97 -0.10 -2.15
N TYR A 12 -5.04 -0.81 -1.01
CA TYR A 12 -6.31 -1.22 -0.41
C TYR A 12 -7.24 -0.04 -0.09
N PRO A 13 -6.84 1.02 0.65
CA PRO A 13 -7.69 2.15 0.93
C PRO A 13 -7.98 2.97 -0.33
N LEU A 14 -7.05 3.04 -1.29
CA LEU A 14 -7.32 3.66 -2.58
C LEU A 14 -8.47 2.94 -3.30
N ILE A 15 -8.42 1.62 -3.41
CA ILE A 15 -9.51 0.81 -4.01
C ILE A 15 -10.80 1.00 -3.22
N GLY A 16 -10.75 0.93 -1.89
CA GLY A 16 -11.92 1.16 -1.03
C GLY A 16 -12.55 2.53 -1.24
N SER A 17 -11.73 3.57 -1.36
CA SER A 17 -12.18 4.95 -1.61
C SER A 17 -12.78 5.12 -3.01
N ILE A 18 -12.20 4.48 -4.04
CA ILE A 18 -12.75 4.47 -5.40
C ILE A 18 -14.13 3.80 -5.38
N ILE A 19 -14.25 2.61 -4.78
CA ILE A 19 -15.54 1.89 -4.73
C ILE A 19 -16.59 2.73 -4.01
N ASN A 20 -16.27 3.26 -2.83
CA ASN A 20 -17.22 4.06 -2.06
C ASN A 20 -17.53 5.40 -2.71
N GLY A 21 -16.55 6.05 -3.36
CA GLY A 21 -16.71 7.33 -4.04
C GLY A 21 -17.61 7.22 -5.27
N PHE A 22 -17.42 6.21 -6.11
CA PHE A 22 -18.20 6.06 -7.35
C PHE A 22 -19.52 5.32 -7.15
N PHE A 23 -19.60 4.36 -6.22
CA PHE A 23 -20.75 3.45 -6.08
C PHE A 23 -21.44 3.51 -4.71
N GLY A 24 -20.91 4.27 -3.74
CA GLY A 24 -21.38 4.26 -2.36
C GLY A 24 -22.87 4.57 -2.18
N LEU A 25 -23.41 5.48 -3.00
CA LEU A 25 -24.84 5.82 -2.97
C LEU A 25 -25.74 4.67 -3.46
N LYS A 26 -25.23 3.77 -4.29
CA LYS A 26 -26.00 2.64 -4.88
C LYS A 26 -25.95 1.39 -4.01
N ILE A 27 -24.83 1.15 -3.33
CA ILE A 27 -24.60 -0.09 -2.56
C ILE A 27 -25.06 -0.01 -1.09
N GLY A 28 -25.45 1.18 -0.62
CA GLY A 28 -26.02 1.40 0.70
C GLY A 28 -24.99 1.49 1.84
N LYS A 29 -25.41 2.12 2.96
CA LYS A 29 -24.52 2.50 4.08
C LYS A 29 -23.75 1.32 4.69
N LYS A 30 -24.37 0.14 4.79
CA LYS A 30 -23.75 -1.05 5.37
C LYS A 30 -22.56 -1.54 4.54
N ALA A 31 -22.73 -1.62 3.21
CA ALA A 31 -21.67 -2.04 2.31
C ALA A 31 -20.53 -1.01 2.28
N VAL A 32 -20.86 0.29 2.22
CA VAL A 32 -19.87 1.37 2.30
C VAL A 32 -19.01 1.27 3.56
N GLY A 33 -19.64 1.07 4.72
CA GLY A 33 -18.93 0.88 5.99
C GLY A 33 -18.03 -0.35 5.99
N PHE A 34 -18.53 -1.48 5.48
CA PHE A 34 -17.74 -2.71 5.40
C PHE A 34 -16.53 -2.58 4.47
N ILE A 35 -16.68 -1.92 3.31
CA ILE A 35 -15.58 -1.68 2.37
C ILE A 35 -14.54 -0.75 2.97
N ALA A 36 -14.98 0.34 3.62
CA ALA A 36 -14.07 1.28 4.28
C ALA A 36 -13.26 0.58 5.37
N CYS A 37 -13.92 -0.07 6.33
CA CYS A 37 -13.24 -0.77 7.42
C CYS A 37 -12.40 -1.96 6.92
N GLY A 38 -12.92 -2.74 5.98
CA GLY A 38 -12.23 -3.90 5.40
C GLY A 38 -10.95 -3.51 4.69
N SER A 39 -10.94 -2.41 3.93
CA SER A 39 -9.73 -1.91 3.27
C SER A 39 -8.63 -1.54 4.27
N MET A 40 -8.99 -0.93 5.40
CA MET A 40 -8.03 -0.59 6.46
C MET A 40 -7.50 -1.84 7.18
N VAL A 41 -8.36 -2.83 7.44
CA VAL A 41 -7.94 -4.11 8.03
C VAL A 41 -6.94 -4.84 7.13
N LEU A 42 -7.19 -4.92 5.82
CA LEU A 42 -6.27 -5.54 4.86
C LEU A 42 -4.91 -4.81 4.80
N SER A 43 -4.95 -3.47 4.87
CA SER A 43 -3.74 -2.65 4.97
C SER A 43 -2.93 -2.99 6.21
N PHE A 44 -3.59 -3.01 7.38
CA PHE A 44 -2.94 -3.33 8.64
C PHE A 44 -2.32 -4.73 8.65
N LEU A 45 -3.06 -5.75 8.19
CA LEU A 45 -2.53 -7.12 8.11
C LEU A 45 -1.31 -7.19 7.19
N THR A 46 -1.32 -6.46 6.08
CA THR A 46 -0.18 -6.41 5.17
C THR A 46 1.01 -5.68 5.78
N SER A 47 0.79 -4.60 6.53
CA SER A 47 1.86 -3.92 7.27
C SER A 47 2.53 -4.86 8.29
N VAL A 48 1.75 -5.69 8.99
CA VAL A 48 2.31 -6.71 9.90
C VAL A 48 3.18 -7.71 9.14
N LEU A 49 2.73 -8.19 7.97
CA LEU A 49 3.52 -9.11 7.13
C LEU A 49 4.82 -8.47 6.63
N VAL A 50 4.77 -7.21 6.17
CA VAL A 50 5.95 -6.45 5.74
C VAL A 50 6.91 -6.28 6.91
N TYR A 51 6.41 -5.93 8.10
CA TYR A 51 7.23 -5.77 9.31
C TYR A 51 7.90 -7.08 9.74
N VAL A 52 7.17 -8.21 9.72
CA VAL A 52 7.79 -9.53 9.98
C VAL A 52 8.88 -9.82 8.94
N GLY A 53 8.63 -9.51 7.67
CA GLY A 53 9.64 -9.63 6.62
C GLY A 53 10.87 -8.75 6.84
N PHE A 54 10.68 -7.57 7.43
CA PHE A 54 11.75 -6.66 7.79
C PHE A 54 12.60 -7.19 8.95
N LEU A 55 11.97 -7.73 10.00
CA LEU A 55 12.68 -8.35 11.13
C LEU A 55 13.46 -9.62 10.74
N MET A 56 13.17 -10.22 9.58
CA MET A 56 13.88 -11.38 9.04
C MET A 56 15.08 -10.98 8.16
N LEU A 57 15.37 -9.69 7.98
CA LEU A 57 16.55 -9.25 7.26
C LEU A 57 17.83 -9.64 8.04
N PRO A 58 18.94 -9.95 7.34
CA PRO A 58 20.23 -10.15 8.00
C PRO A 58 20.64 -8.93 8.82
N GLU A 59 21.43 -9.16 9.87
CA GLU A 59 21.98 -8.07 10.68
C GLU A 59 22.73 -7.05 9.81
N GLY A 60 22.49 -5.77 10.06
CA GLY A 60 23.04 -4.67 9.26
C GLY A 60 22.28 -4.37 7.95
N GLN A 61 21.23 -5.13 7.60
CA GLN A 61 20.41 -4.92 6.40
C GLN A 61 18.99 -4.43 6.71
N HIS A 62 18.76 -3.85 7.90
CA HIS A 62 17.50 -3.21 8.28
C HIS A 62 17.31 -1.82 7.61
N VAL A 63 17.62 -1.74 6.33
CA VAL A 63 17.35 -0.60 5.47
C VAL A 63 16.63 -1.17 4.26
N TYR A 64 15.39 -0.73 4.07
CA TYR A 64 14.55 -1.18 2.97
C TYR A 64 14.09 0.02 2.16
N GLU A 65 14.34 -0.02 0.86
CA GLU A 65 13.81 0.93 -0.09
C GLU A 65 13.24 0.14 -1.28
N GLN A 66 12.01 0.48 -1.67
CA GLN A 66 11.31 -0.11 -2.79
C GLN A 66 10.99 0.94 -3.83
N VAL A 67 11.82 1.06 -4.86
CA VAL A 67 11.45 1.76 -6.07
C VAL A 67 10.46 0.90 -6.86
N VAL A 68 9.28 1.45 -7.16
CA VAL A 68 8.24 0.76 -7.94
C VAL A 68 8.36 1.13 -9.41
N TRP A 69 8.50 2.43 -9.73
CA TRP A 69 8.79 2.95 -11.07
C TRP A 69 9.35 4.37 -10.98
N THR A 70 9.95 4.87 -12.07
CA THR A 70 10.36 6.28 -12.18
C THR A 70 9.15 7.13 -12.55
N TRP A 71 8.73 8.03 -11.66
CA TRP A 71 7.56 8.88 -11.85
C TRP A 71 7.80 10.00 -12.85
N PHE A 72 8.99 10.61 -12.80
CA PHE A 72 9.35 11.73 -13.66
C PHE A 72 10.85 11.71 -13.96
N GLY A 73 11.23 11.99 -15.21
CA GLY A 73 12.62 12.09 -15.65
C GLY A 73 12.83 13.25 -16.61
N ALA A 74 13.90 14.03 -16.39
CA ALA A 74 14.31 15.14 -17.25
C ALA A 74 15.86 15.21 -17.32
N SER A 75 16.44 14.62 -18.37
CA SER A 75 17.89 14.43 -18.53
C SER A 75 18.50 13.74 -17.30
N ASP A 76 19.29 14.47 -16.50
CA ASP A 76 20.00 13.93 -15.34
C ASP A 76 19.15 13.96 -14.06
N PHE A 77 17.94 14.52 -14.12
CA PHE A 77 17.00 14.54 -13.02
C PHE A 77 16.02 13.38 -13.11
N ASN A 78 15.97 12.53 -12.09
CA ASN A 78 15.00 11.44 -11.97
C ASN A 78 14.30 11.49 -10.61
N VAL A 79 12.99 11.28 -10.61
CA VAL A 79 12.14 11.18 -9.43
C VAL A 79 11.49 9.81 -9.44
N ASP A 80 11.86 9.00 -8.46
CA ASP A 80 11.28 7.67 -8.29
C ASP A 80 10.03 7.69 -7.43
N PHE A 81 9.06 6.85 -7.80
CA PHE A 81 7.95 6.50 -6.93
C PHE A 81 8.31 5.24 -6.17
N GLY A 82 8.44 5.36 -4.85
CA GLY A 82 8.86 4.26 -4.01
C GLY A 82 8.42 4.38 -2.55
N PHE A 83 8.76 3.36 -1.77
CA PHE A 83 8.48 3.26 -0.34
C PHE A 83 9.77 3.01 0.44
N GLN A 84 9.86 3.53 1.66
CA GLN A 84 10.94 3.33 2.61
C GLN A 84 10.36 2.95 3.97
#